data_AF-A0A3M1GY30-F1
#
_entry.id   AF-A0A3M1GY30-F1
#
_cell.length_a   1.000
_cell.length_b   1.000
_cell.length_c   1.000
_cell.angle_alpha   90.00
_cell.angle_beta   90.00
_cell.angle_gamma   90.00
#
_symmetry.space_group_name_H-M   'P 1'
#
loop_
_entity.id
_entity.type
_entity.pdbx_description
1 polymer ?
#
loop_
_entity_poly.entity_id
_entity_poly.type
_entity_poly.pdbx_seq_one_letter_code
_entity_poly.pdbx_strand_id
1 'polypeptide(L)'
;MSPLDWAVLAGYVAAVAFVGARAARAQRDTETYFVGRRRLPWFAAGLSIVATSFSAASVLGLPGYAFAGDLWYLQLQLGDLLAAVVVCVLFLPFFHRLRLVSAYEYLEARFDVKTRLLGSGLFMLSALARAGTLLYGAALLLAELQPTDLFGGLGPIEEAIVLCGLVAVAYTLAGGISAVVWTDVLQFAVMAGGIVASLALVATALPG
;
A
#
# COMPACT_ATOMS: atom_id res chain seq x y z
N MET A 1 17.87 14.68 12.52
CA MET A 1 16.47 14.54 12.98
C MET A 1 16.43 14.83 14.47
N SER A 2 15.43 15.56 14.94
CA SER A 2 15.25 15.85 16.36
C SER A 2 14.86 14.57 17.14
N PRO A 3 15.09 14.49 18.46
CA PRO A 3 14.58 13.38 19.27
C PRO A 3 13.04 13.22 19.20
N LEU A 4 12.33 14.32 18.91
CA LEU A 4 10.89 14.33 18.74
C LEU A 4 10.49 13.61 17.45
N ASP A 5 11.24 13.78 16.35
CA ASP A 5 10.97 13.12 15.07
C ASP A 5 11.06 11.59 15.22
N TRP A 6 12.08 11.12 15.94
CA TRP A 6 12.25 9.69 16.26
C TRP A 6 11.13 9.15 17.14
N ALA A 7 10.66 9.93 18.13
CA ALA A 7 9.55 9.55 18.98
C ALA A 7 8.24 9.43 18.17
N VAL A 8 7.99 10.36 17.25
CA VAL A 8 6.82 10.31 16.35
C VAL A 8 6.90 9.10 15.43
N LEU A 9 8.05 8.83 14.82
CA LEU A 9 8.25 7.68 13.96
C LEU A 9 8.03 6.35 14.71
N ALA A 10 8.61 6.21 15.89
CA ALA A 10 8.43 5.03 16.74
C ALA A 10 6.96 4.86 17.15
N GLY A 11 6.28 5.96 17.51
CA GLY A 11 4.85 5.95 17.82
C GLY A 11 3.99 5.52 16.63
N TYR A 12 4.30 5.99 15.43
CA TYR A 12 3.62 5.57 14.20
C TYR A 12 3.81 4.08 13.90
N VAL A 13 5.04 3.57 13.95
CA VAL A 13 5.33 2.15 13.74
C VAL A 13 4.60 1.29 14.77
N ALA A 14 4.60 1.70 16.04
CA ALA A 14 3.87 1.02 17.11
C ALA A 14 2.35 1.02 16.87
N ALA A 15 1.78 2.14 16.40
CA ALA A 15 0.35 2.23 16.07
C ALA A 15 -0.02 1.30 14.92
N VAL A 16 0.76 1.26 13.85
CA VAL A 16 0.56 0.35 12.70
C VAL A 16 0.64 -1.11 13.18
N ALA A 17 1.67 -1.46 13.94
CA ALA A 17 1.83 -2.81 14.50
C ALA A 17 0.67 -3.20 15.42
N PHE A 18 0.20 -2.28 16.26
CA PHE A 18 -0.95 -2.50 17.15
C PHE A 18 -2.25 -2.72 16.38
N VAL A 19 -2.55 -1.87 15.40
CA VAL A 19 -3.74 -2.00 14.55
C VAL A 19 -3.70 -3.32 13.77
N GLY A 20 -2.56 -3.62 13.15
CA GLY A 20 -2.34 -4.88 12.44
C GLY A 20 -2.53 -6.10 13.34
N ALA A 21 -1.89 -6.12 14.52
CA ALA A 21 -2.02 -7.23 15.47
C ALA A 21 -3.44 -7.36 16.04
N ARG A 22 -4.16 -6.25 16.26
CA ARG A 22 -5.55 -6.29 16.74
C ARG A 22 -6.50 -6.83 15.67
N ALA A 23 -6.31 -6.44 14.42
CA ALA A 23 -7.08 -6.99 13.30
C ALA A 23 -6.72 -8.46 12.99
N ALA A 24 -5.46 -8.86 13.21
CA ALA A 24 -4.97 -10.22 13.08
C ALA A 24 -5.64 -11.21 14.04
N ARG A 25 -6.00 -10.78 15.27
CA ARG A 25 -6.66 -11.63 16.28
C ARG A 25 -8.01 -12.20 15.84
N ALA A 26 -8.63 -11.61 14.81
CA ALA A 26 -9.88 -12.09 14.26
C ALA A 26 -9.69 -13.28 13.28
N GLN A 27 -8.46 -13.58 12.87
CA GLN A 27 -8.15 -14.60 11.87
C GLN A 27 -8.14 -16.00 12.49
N ARG A 28 -9.15 -16.82 12.16
CA ARG A 28 -9.28 -18.21 12.65
C ARG A 28 -9.43 -19.26 11.54
N ASP A 29 -9.65 -18.82 10.31
CA ASP A 29 -9.87 -19.69 9.15
C ASP A 29 -9.39 -19.01 7.85
N THR A 30 -9.23 -19.80 6.79
CA THR A 30 -8.74 -19.36 5.48
C THR A 30 -9.64 -18.32 4.81
N GLU A 31 -10.96 -18.40 5.01
CA GLU A 31 -11.94 -17.44 4.47
C GLU A 31 -11.77 -16.06 5.11
N THR A 32 -11.53 -16.00 6.42
CA THR A 32 -11.26 -14.76 7.14
C THR A 32 -9.91 -14.19 6.68
N TYR A 33 -8.91 -15.04 6.47
CA TYR A 33 -7.57 -14.61 6.07
C TYR A 33 -7.55 -13.94 4.69
N PHE A 34 -8.18 -14.55 3.68
CA PHE A 34 -8.16 -14.04 2.31
C PHE A 34 -9.29 -13.06 1.99
N VAL A 35 -10.45 -13.16 2.66
CA VAL A 35 -11.66 -12.42 2.26
C VAL A 35 -12.26 -11.61 3.41
N GLY A 36 -11.71 -11.69 4.64
CA GLY A 36 -12.21 -10.93 5.79
C GLY A 36 -13.67 -11.25 6.13
N ARG A 37 -14.14 -12.47 5.83
CA ARG A 37 -15.56 -12.89 5.91
C ARG A 37 -16.53 -11.99 5.15
N ARG A 38 -16.05 -11.15 4.22
CA ARG A 38 -16.84 -10.16 3.48
C ARG A 38 -17.63 -9.20 4.40
N ARG A 39 -17.10 -8.94 5.60
CA ARG A 39 -17.71 -8.03 6.59
C ARG A 39 -16.94 -6.73 6.75
N LEU A 40 -15.93 -6.49 5.91
CA LEU A 40 -15.20 -5.23 5.92
C LEU A 40 -16.15 -4.09 5.55
N PRO A 41 -16.19 -3.00 6.34
CA PRO A 41 -17.03 -1.87 6.00
C PRO A 41 -16.53 -1.23 4.71
N TRP A 42 -17.46 -0.75 3.89
CA TRP A 42 -17.18 -0.25 2.53
C TRP A 42 -16.13 0.87 2.52
N PHE A 43 -16.13 1.74 3.54
CA PHE A 43 -15.17 2.84 3.62
C PHE A 43 -13.75 2.32 3.86
N ALA A 44 -13.58 1.28 4.67
CA ALA A 44 -12.26 0.72 4.96
C ALA A 44 -11.69 0.03 3.71
N ALA A 45 -12.52 -0.76 3.02
CA ALA A 45 -12.14 -1.38 1.76
C ALA A 45 -11.80 -0.33 0.68
N GLY A 46 -12.62 0.71 0.53
CA GLY A 46 -12.37 1.79 -0.43
C GLY A 46 -11.09 2.57 -0.13
N LEU A 47 -10.89 2.97 1.13
CA LEU A 47 -9.67 3.67 1.55
C LEU A 47 -8.42 2.81 1.38
N SER A 48 -8.50 1.50 1.63
CA SER A 48 -7.38 0.57 1.40
C SER A 48 -7.02 0.45 -0.08
N ILE A 49 -8.01 0.37 -0.97
CA ILE A 49 -7.76 0.39 -2.43
C ILE A 49 -7.04 1.68 -2.83
N VAL A 50 -7.52 2.82 -2.33
CA VAL A 50 -6.89 4.12 -2.61
C VAL A 50 -5.47 4.18 -2.05
N ALA A 51 -5.27 3.78 -0.79
CA ALA A 51 -3.95 3.75 -0.14
C ALA A 51 -2.94 2.88 -0.89
N THR A 52 -3.37 1.71 -1.35
CA THR A 52 -2.53 0.75 -2.11
C THR A 52 -2.09 1.32 -3.47
N SER A 53 -2.91 2.18 -4.07
CA SER A 53 -2.59 2.85 -5.33
C SER A 53 -1.50 3.91 -5.15
N PHE A 54 -1.46 4.59 -4.00
CA PHE A 54 -0.42 5.56 -3.70
C PHE A 54 0.92 4.90 -3.40
N SER A 55 2.00 5.56 -3.82
CA SER A 55 3.37 5.20 -3.45
C SER A 55 4.11 6.41 -2.92
N ALA A 56 5.20 6.20 -2.17
CA ALA A 56 6.07 7.30 -1.72
C ALA A 56 6.57 8.15 -2.90
N ALA A 57 6.88 7.50 -4.03
CA ALA A 57 7.26 8.17 -5.27
C ALA A 57 6.13 9.05 -5.84
N SER A 58 4.87 8.62 -5.70
CA SER A 58 3.71 9.43 -6.14
C SER A 58 3.53 10.67 -5.26
N VAL A 59 3.66 10.53 -3.94
CA VAL A 59 3.43 11.63 -2.98
C VAL A 59 4.53 12.69 -3.07
N LEU A 60 5.78 12.28 -3.27
CA LEU A 60 6.92 13.21 -3.37
C LEU A 60 7.19 13.65 -4.81
N GLY A 61 7.07 12.74 -5.77
CA GLY A 61 7.44 12.97 -7.16
C GLY A 61 6.44 13.80 -7.95
N LEU A 62 5.13 13.64 -7.71
CA LEU A 62 4.10 14.39 -8.46
C LEU A 62 4.11 15.89 -8.15
N PRO A 63 4.22 16.33 -6.87
CA PRO A 63 4.41 17.75 -6.58
C PRO A 63 5.71 18.29 -7.18
N GLY A 64 6.80 17.51 -7.16
CA GLY A 64 8.07 17.90 -7.78
C GLY A 64 7.95 18.08 -9.30
N TYR A 65 7.24 17.18 -9.97
CA TYR A 65 6.92 17.30 -11.40
C TYR A 65 6.09 18.56 -11.70
N ALA A 66 5.03 18.78 -10.91
CA ALA A 66 4.17 19.96 -11.04
C ALA A 66 4.92 21.27 -10.80
N PHE A 67 5.86 21.27 -9.84
CA PHE A 67 6.70 22.43 -9.55
C PHE A 67 7.69 22.73 -10.69
N ALA A 68 8.25 21.71 -11.32
CA ALA A 68 9.22 21.86 -12.41
C ALA A 68 8.58 22.19 -13.77
N GLY A 69 7.29 21.91 -13.94
CA GLY A 69 6.60 22.05 -15.22
C GLY A 69 5.16 22.49 -15.08
N ASP A 70 4.23 21.61 -15.45
CA ASP A 70 2.80 21.89 -15.50
C ASP A 70 1.97 20.84 -14.73
N LEU A 71 0.65 21.03 -14.74
CA LEU A 71 -0.31 20.12 -14.13
C LEU A 71 -0.86 19.09 -15.11
N TRP A 72 -0.22 18.86 -16.26
CA TRP A 72 -0.72 17.96 -17.30
C TRP A 72 -0.91 16.53 -16.79
N TYR A 73 -0.03 16.08 -15.88
CA TYR A 73 -0.13 14.77 -15.24
C TYR A 73 -1.47 14.55 -14.52
N LEU A 74 -2.15 15.63 -14.08
CA LEU A 74 -3.43 15.55 -13.37
C LEU A 74 -4.52 14.87 -14.22
N GLN A 75 -4.45 14.96 -15.55
CA GLN A 75 -5.41 14.28 -16.43
C GLN A 75 -5.39 12.75 -16.26
N LEU A 76 -4.22 12.17 -15.98
CA LEU A 76 -4.07 10.73 -15.76
C LEU A 76 -4.77 10.33 -14.46
N GLN A 77 -4.60 11.14 -13.41
CA GLN A 77 -5.26 10.90 -12.12
C GLN A 77 -6.78 11.06 -12.19
N LEU A 78 -7.28 11.99 -13.02
CA LEU A 78 -8.70 12.08 -13.31
C LEU A 78 -9.19 10.86 -14.10
N GLY A 79 -8.39 10.35 -15.03
CA GLY A 79 -8.66 9.10 -15.74
C GLY A 79 -8.78 7.90 -14.81
N ASP A 80 -7.86 7.75 -13.86
CA ASP A 80 -7.88 6.68 -12.86
C ASP A 80 -9.13 6.78 -11.96
N LEU A 81 -9.53 7.99 -11.57
CA LEU A 81 -10.76 8.21 -10.80
C LEU A 81 -12.01 7.78 -11.60
N LEU A 82 -12.09 8.16 -12.88
CA LEU A 82 -13.21 7.76 -13.75
C LEU A 82 -13.22 6.25 -13.97
N ALA A 83 -12.07 5.63 -14.20
CA ALA A 83 -11.94 4.19 -14.33
C ALA A 83 -12.41 3.46 -13.06
N ALA A 84 -12.06 3.97 -11.87
CA ALA A 84 -12.54 3.42 -10.61
C ALA A 84 -14.08 3.45 -10.50
N VAL A 85 -14.72 4.55 -10.92
CA VAL A 85 -16.20 4.65 -10.98
C VAL A 85 -16.77 3.58 -11.91
N VAL A 86 -16.22 3.44 -13.12
CA VAL A 86 -16.67 2.44 -14.10
C VAL A 86 -16.52 1.02 -13.54
N VAL A 87 -15.40 0.70 -12.92
CA VAL A 87 -15.14 -0.60 -12.29
C VAL A 87 -16.13 -0.87 -11.16
N CYS A 88 -16.36 0.10 -10.28
CA CYS A 88 -17.30 -0.01 -9.16
C CYS A 88 -18.76 -0.20 -9.60
N VAL A 89 -19.18 0.44 -10.68
CA VAL A 89 -20.58 0.38 -11.15
C VAL A 89 -20.83 -0.85 -12.03
N LEU A 90 -19.90 -1.19 -12.92
CA LEU A 90 -20.12 -2.24 -13.93
C LEU A 90 -19.57 -3.61 -13.51
N PHE A 91 -18.33 -3.64 -13.01
CA PHE A 91 -17.61 -4.89 -12.78
C PHE A 91 -17.78 -5.42 -11.36
N LEU A 92 -17.73 -4.55 -10.36
CA LEU A 92 -17.82 -4.95 -8.96
C LEU A 92 -19.11 -5.71 -8.62
N PRO A 93 -20.32 -5.33 -9.10
CA PRO A 93 -21.55 -6.09 -8.81
C PRO A 93 -21.50 -7.50 -9.40
N PHE A 94 -20.85 -7.67 -10.55
CA PHE A 94 -20.67 -8.97 -11.20
C PHE A 94 -19.74 -9.88 -10.39
N PHE A 95 -18.54 -9.39 -10.04
CA PHE A 95 -17.57 -10.15 -9.26
C PHE A 95 -18.05 -10.46 -7.84
N HIS A 96 -18.81 -9.55 -7.22
CA HIS A 96 -19.33 -9.77 -5.87
C HIS A 96 -20.34 -10.93 -5.81
N ARG A 97 -21.14 -11.14 -6.87
CA ARG A 97 -22.09 -12.25 -6.97
C ARG A 97 -21.43 -13.62 -7.14
N LEU A 98 -20.29 -13.67 -7.82
CA LEU A 98 -19.57 -14.91 -8.11
C LEU A 98 -18.87 -15.50 -6.87
N ARG A 99 -18.73 -14.73 -5.79
CA ARG A 99 -18.15 -15.18 -4.53
C ARG A 99 -16.76 -15.82 -4.70
N LEU A 100 -15.98 -15.36 -5.67
CA LEU A 100 -14.62 -15.83 -5.94
C LEU A 100 -13.67 -15.41 -4.82
N VAL A 101 -12.60 -16.19 -4.62
CA VAL A 101 -11.47 -15.80 -3.75
C VAL A 101 -10.44 -15.03 -4.58
N SER A 102 -10.20 -15.47 -5.81
CA SER A 102 -9.35 -14.79 -6.79
C SER A 102 -10.17 -14.29 -7.98
N ALA A 103 -9.90 -13.05 -8.43
CA ALA A 103 -10.51 -12.53 -9.67
C ALA A 103 -10.18 -13.41 -10.88
N TYR A 104 -9.04 -14.11 -10.87
CA TYR A 104 -8.61 -15.00 -11.96
C TYR A 104 -9.39 -16.32 -12.02
N GLU A 105 -10.12 -16.70 -10.97
CA GLU A 105 -11.05 -17.86 -11.04
C GLU A 105 -12.14 -17.63 -12.09
N TYR A 106 -12.50 -16.38 -12.35
CA TYR A 106 -13.42 -16.04 -13.44
C TYR A 106 -12.86 -16.47 -14.81
N LEU A 107 -11.53 -16.38 -15.02
CA LEU A 107 -10.92 -16.79 -16.28
C LEU A 107 -11.05 -18.30 -16.51
N GLU A 108 -10.97 -19.10 -15.45
CA GLU A 108 -11.21 -20.54 -15.54
C GLU A 108 -12.66 -20.86 -15.83
N ALA A 109 -13.60 -20.18 -15.14
CA ALA A 109 -15.02 -20.37 -15.36
C ALA A 109 -15.47 -19.95 -16.77
N ARG A 110 -14.81 -18.95 -17.36
CA ARG A 110 -15.15 -18.40 -18.68
C ARG A 110 -14.39 -19.07 -19.83
N PHE A 111 -13.15 -19.48 -19.60
CA PHE A 111 -12.26 -20.05 -20.61
C PHE A 111 -11.76 -21.42 -20.17
N ASP A 112 -10.65 -21.49 -19.46
CA ASP A 112 -10.01 -22.73 -19.03
C ASP A 112 -8.92 -22.46 -17.96
N VAL A 113 -8.42 -23.55 -17.36
CA VAL A 113 -7.39 -23.49 -16.30
C VAL A 113 -6.07 -22.89 -16.77
N LYS A 114 -5.64 -23.09 -18.03
CA LYS A 114 -4.38 -22.52 -18.55
C LYS A 114 -4.49 -21.00 -18.62
N THR A 115 -5.65 -20.49 -19.04
CA THR A 115 -5.92 -19.04 -19.06
C THR A 115 -5.89 -18.44 -17.65
N ARG A 116 -6.47 -19.12 -16.65
CA ARG A 116 -6.35 -18.72 -15.24
C ARG A 116 -4.89 -18.68 -14.78
N LEU A 117 -4.14 -19.76 -15.02
CA LEU A 117 -2.74 -19.87 -14.58
C LEU A 117 -1.85 -18.81 -15.22
N LEU A 118 -2.03 -18.56 -16.52
CA LEU A 118 -1.33 -17.49 -17.23
C LEU A 118 -1.65 -16.12 -16.64
N GLY A 119 -2.94 -15.81 -16.45
CA GLY A 119 -3.38 -14.54 -15.89
C GLY A 119 -2.87 -14.30 -14.47
N SER A 120 -3.01 -15.29 -13.59
CA SER A 120 -2.50 -15.19 -12.21
C SER A 120 -0.98 -15.15 -12.16
N GLY A 121 -0.29 -15.89 -13.04
CA GLY A 121 1.17 -15.92 -13.10
C GLY A 121 1.75 -14.58 -13.54
N LEU A 122 1.20 -13.97 -14.60
CA LEU A 122 1.60 -12.63 -15.04
C LEU A 122 1.36 -11.59 -13.95
N PHE A 123 0.22 -11.65 -13.26
CA PHE A 123 -0.05 -10.77 -12.13
C PHE A 123 0.95 -10.95 -10.99
N MET A 124 1.26 -12.19 -10.60
CA MET A 124 2.25 -12.45 -9.54
C MET A 124 3.63 -11.89 -9.90
N LEU A 125 4.05 -12.01 -11.17
CA LEU A 125 5.30 -11.43 -11.65
C LEU A 125 5.28 -9.89 -11.57
N SER A 126 4.21 -9.25 -12.04
CA SER A 126 4.06 -7.80 -11.95
C SER A 126 3.99 -7.30 -10.50
N ALA A 127 3.29 -8.03 -9.63
CA ALA A 127 3.18 -7.73 -8.21
C ALA A 127 4.55 -7.86 -7.50
N LEU A 128 5.32 -8.89 -7.83
CA LEU A 128 6.67 -9.10 -7.32
C LEU A 128 7.61 -7.97 -7.76
N ALA A 129 7.56 -7.58 -9.03
CA ALA A 129 8.36 -6.47 -9.54
C ALA A 129 8.02 -5.15 -8.82
N ARG A 130 6.72 -4.84 -8.66
CA ARG A 130 6.27 -3.65 -7.93
C ARG A 130 6.72 -3.67 -6.47
N ALA A 131 6.56 -4.81 -5.78
CA ALA A 131 6.98 -4.96 -4.39
C ALA A 131 8.50 -4.76 -4.23
N GLY A 132 9.30 -5.30 -5.17
CA GLY A 132 10.75 -5.11 -5.19
C GLY A 132 11.14 -3.64 -5.35
N THR A 133 10.50 -2.90 -6.26
CA THR A 133 10.76 -1.46 -6.45
C THR A 133 10.42 -0.65 -5.18
N LEU A 134 9.29 -0.96 -4.53
CA LEU A 134 8.89 -0.28 -3.30
C LEU A 134 9.85 -0.58 -2.14
N LEU A 135 10.25 -1.85 -2.00
CA LEU A 135 11.21 -2.27 -0.97
C LEU A 135 12.57 -1.61 -1.17
N TYR A 136 13.06 -1.56 -2.41
CA TYR A 136 14.32 -0.89 -2.75
C TYR A 136 14.27 0.61 -2.44
N GLY A 137 13.17 1.29 -2.80
CA GLY A 137 12.99 2.71 -2.48
C GLY A 137 12.98 2.98 -0.98
N ALA A 138 12.31 2.13 -0.19
CA ALA A 138 12.33 2.24 1.27
C ALA A 138 13.73 1.96 1.86
N ALA A 139 14.45 0.99 1.32
CA ALA A 139 15.80 0.64 1.76
C ALA A 139 16.82 1.75 1.48
N LEU A 140 16.72 2.43 0.34
CA LEU A 140 17.56 3.60 0.03
C LEU A 140 17.41 4.69 1.10
N LEU A 141 16.18 5.05 1.43
CA LEU A 141 15.90 6.05 2.48
C LEU A 141 16.43 5.61 3.84
N LEU A 142 16.25 4.34 4.20
CA LEU A 142 16.72 3.81 5.49
C LEU A 142 18.25 3.78 5.58
N ALA A 143 18.92 3.39 4.50
CA ALA A 143 20.38 3.35 4.41
C ALA A 143 21.02 4.75 4.54
N GLU A 144 20.34 5.80 4.06
CA GLU A 144 20.79 7.19 4.26
C GLU A 144 20.62 7.67 5.70
N LEU A 145 19.55 7.26 6.38
CA LEU A 145 19.23 7.72 7.73
C LEU A 145 20.11 7.07 8.81
N GLN A 146 20.48 5.81 8.63
CA GLN A 146 21.33 5.11 9.58
C GLN A 146 22.05 3.92 8.90
N PRO A 147 23.36 4.05 8.59
CA PRO A 147 24.15 2.90 8.19
C PRO A 147 24.24 1.94 9.38
N THR A 148 23.55 0.82 9.29
CA THR A 148 23.73 -0.31 10.20
C THR A 148 24.81 -1.23 9.66
N ASP A 149 25.51 -1.90 10.58
CA ASP A 149 26.37 -3.06 10.29
C ASP A 149 25.86 -4.21 11.17
N LEU A 150 24.59 -4.58 10.94
CA LEU A 150 23.88 -5.58 11.74
C LEU A 150 24.24 -7.00 11.31
N PHE A 151 24.60 -7.19 10.04
CA PHE A 151 24.82 -8.50 9.44
C PHE A 151 26.30 -8.75 9.09
N GLY A 152 27.20 -7.78 9.28
CA GLY A 152 28.66 -7.98 9.29
C GLY A 152 29.27 -8.38 7.95
N GLY A 153 28.57 -8.15 6.83
CA GLY A 153 29.00 -8.59 5.50
C GLY A 153 28.12 -8.15 4.33
N LEU A 154 27.14 -7.29 4.58
CA LEU A 154 26.25 -6.72 3.56
C LEU A 154 26.51 -5.20 3.47
N GLY A 155 26.23 -4.61 2.30
CA GLY A 155 26.23 -3.15 2.18
C GLY A 155 25.01 -2.53 2.86
N PRO A 156 25.01 -1.19 3.09
CA PRO A 156 23.95 -0.51 3.84
C PRO A 156 22.55 -0.70 3.22
N ILE A 157 22.46 -0.81 1.90
CA ILE A 157 21.20 -0.99 1.19
C ILE A 157 20.71 -2.43 1.32
N GLU A 158 21.60 -3.41 1.15
CA GLU A 158 21.27 -4.83 1.26
C GLU A 158 20.77 -5.18 2.67
N GLU A 159 21.41 -4.63 3.71
CA GLU A 159 20.94 -4.77 5.09
C GLU A 159 19.53 -4.18 5.28
N ALA A 160 19.32 -2.96 4.79
CA ALA A 160 18.03 -2.29 4.87
C ALA A 160 16.93 -3.10 4.14
N ILE A 161 17.24 -3.68 2.97
CA ILE A 161 16.31 -4.57 2.23
C ILE A 161 15.95 -5.78 3.08
N VAL A 162 16.93 -6.47 3.68
CA VAL A 162 16.70 -7.66 4.50
C VAL A 162 15.85 -7.31 5.73
N LEU A 163 16.19 -6.22 6.42
CA LEU A 163 15.45 -5.79 7.61
C LEU A 163 14.01 -5.40 7.27
N CYS A 164 13.81 -4.52 6.29
CA CYS A 164 12.48 -4.11 5.85
C CYS A 164 11.67 -5.31 5.32
N GLY A 165 12.30 -6.20 4.56
CA GLY A 165 11.68 -7.40 4.02
C GLY A 165 11.22 -8.36 5.12
N LEU A 166 12.08 -8.64 6.11
CA LEU A 166 11.74 -9.51 7.24
C LEU A 166 10.56 -8.95 8.04
N VAL A 167 10.59 -7.65 8.36
CA VAL A 167 9.50 -6.98 9.07
C VAL A 167 8.21 -7.04 8.23
N ALA A 168 8.29 -6.72 6.93
CA ALA A 168 7.17 -6.74 6.01
C ALA A 168 6.50 -8.11 5.92
N VAL A 169 7.30 -9.15 5.73
CA VAL A 169 6.82 -10.54 5.67
C VAL A 169 6.20 -10.96 7.01
N ALA A 170 6.86 -10.66 8.13
CA ALA A 170 6.38 -11.08 9.46
C ALA A 170 4.98 -10.52 9.77
N TYR A 171 4.74 -9.22 9.56
CA TYR A 171 3.43 -8.65 9.86
C TYR A 171 2.36 -9.02 8.82
N THR A 172 2.76 -9.19 7.55
CA THR A 172 1.82 -9.57 6.48
C THR A 172 1.31 -10.99 6.67
N LEU A 173 2.20 -11.93 7.00
CA LEU A 173 1.84 -13.32 7.28
C LEU A 173 0.96 -13.45 8.53
N ALA A 174 1.19 -12.63 9.55
CA ALA A 174 0.40 -12.65 10.78
C ALA A 174 -0.99 -12.02 10.61
N GLY A 175 -1.16 -11.05 9.70
CA GLY A 175 -2.31 -10.15 9.68
C GLY A 175 -3.54 -10.59 8.88
N GLY A 176 -3.34 -11.23 7.72
CA GLY A 176 -4.41 -11.46 6.74
C GLY A 176 -5.02 -10.16 6.18
N ILE A 177 -5.99 -10.28 5.27
CA ILE A 177 -6.51 -9.14 4.50
C ILE A 177 -7.17 -8.07 5.37
N SER A 178 -7.77 -8.45 6.50
CA SER A 178 -8.38 -7.49 7.41
C SER A 178 -7.33 -6.61 8.10
N ALA A 179 -6.17 -7.17 8.45
CA ALA A 179 -5.10 -6.35 9.02
C ALA A 179 -4.56 -5.36 8.00
N VAL A 180 -4.30 -5.82 6.76
CA VAL A 180 -3.85 -4.96 5.66
C VAL A 180 -4.81 -3.79 5.45
N VAL A 181 -6.11 -4.06 5.33
CA VAL A 181 -7.12 -3.01 5.12
C VAL A 181 -7.15 -1.98 6.25
N TRP A 182 -7.06 -2.41 7.51
CA TRP A 182 -7.06 -1.48 8.64
C TRP A 182 -5.75 -0.71 8.79
N THR A 183 -4.61 -1.33 8.49
CA THR A 183 -3.33 -0.62 8.44
C THR A 183 -3.32 0.41 7.32
N ASP A 184 -3.88 0.08 6.15
CA ASP A 184 -3.97 1.01 5.03
C ASP A 184 -4.84 2.23 5.35
N VAL A 185 -5.97 2.04 6.07
CA VAL A 185 -6.81 3.15 6.52
C VAL A 185 -6.03 4.11 7.41
N LEU A 186 -5.24 3.58 8.36
CA LEU A 186 -4.38 4.40 9.22
C LEU A 186 -3.31 5.11 8.40
N GLN A 187 -2.63 4.40 7.50
CA GLN A 187 -1.59 4.96 6.62
C GLN A 187 -2.13 6.09 5.74
N PHE A 188 -3.31 5.88 5.15
CA PHE A 188 -3.98 6.89 4.35
C PHE A 188 -4.33 8.13 5.18
N ALA A 189 -4.86 7.96 6.40
CA ALA A 189 -5.20 9.07 7.27
C ALA A 189 -3.96 9.90 7.65
N VAL A 190 -2.85 9.24 7.98
CA VAL A 190 -1.57 9.90 8.29
C VAL A 190 -1.04 10.63 7.06
N MET A 191 -1.04 9.99 5.89
CA MET A 191 -0.58 10.57 4.63
C MET A 191 -1.43 11.80 4.23
N ALA A 192 -2.76 11.67 4.26
CA ALA A 192 -3.67 12.77 3.96
C ALA A 192 -3.50 13.94 4.94
N GLY A 193 -3.37 13.65 6.23
CA GLY A 193 -3.06 14.66 7.25
C GLY A 193 -1.73 15.37 6.97
N GLY A 194 -0.69 14.62 6.60
CA GLY A 194 0.62 15.17 6.22
C GLY A 194 0.55 16.09 5.00
N ILE A 195 -0.22 15.71 3.98
CA ILE A 195 -0.42 16.52 2.77
C ILE A 195 -1.15 17.82 3.12
N VAL A 196 -2.25 17.74 3.88
CA VAL A 196 -3.03 18.93 4.28
C VAL A 196 -2.19 19.87 5.15
N ALA A 197 -1.45 19.34 6.12
CA ALA A 197 -0.57 20.14 6.97
C ALA A 197 0.54 20.82 6.15
N SER A 198 1.15 20.10 5.21
CA SER A 198 2.19 20.64 4.32
C SER A 198 1.63 21.78 3.45
N LEU A 199 0.43 21.61 2.87
CA LEU A 199 -0.22 22.66 2.08
C LEU A 199 -0.57 23.89 2.93
N ALA A 200 -1.05 23.69 4.15
CA ALA A 200 -1.36 24.79 5.07
C ALA A 200 -0.09 25.57 5.47
N LEU A 201 1.02 24.87 5.73
CA LEU A 201 2.31 25.49 6.01
C LEU A 201 2.82 26.29 4.81
N VAL A 202 2.76 25.73 3.60
CA VAL A 202 3.15 26.46 2.37
C VAL A 202 2.27 27.69 2.16
N ALA A 203 0.95 27.58 2.34
CA ALA A 203 0.03 28.70 2.18
C ALA A 203 0.26 29.84 3.18
N THR A 204 0.78 29.52 4.37
CA THR A 204 1.08 30.51 5.43
C THR A 204 2.51 31.04 5.38
N ALA A 205 3.44 30.29 4.77
CA ALA A 205 4.84 30.67 4.63
C ALA A 205 5.12 31.48 3.36
N LEU A 206 4.24 31.44 2.35
CA LEU A 206 4.32 32.31 1.18
C LEU A 206 3.87 33.73 1.55
N PRO A 207 4.75 34.74 1.51
CA PRO A 207 4.30 36.13 1.58
C PRO A 207 3.45 36.41 0.33
N GLY A 208 2.21 36.86 0.55
CA GLY A 208 1.30 37.30 -0.52
C GLY A 208 1.78 38.53 -1.24
#